data_AF-M6ZTY1-F1
#
_entry.id   AF-M6ZTY1-F1
#
_cell.length_a   1.000
_cell.length_b   1.000
_cell.length_c   1.000
_cell.angle_alpha   90.00
_cell.angle_beta   90.00
_cell.angle_gamma   90.00
#
_symmetry.space_group_name_H-M   'P 1'
#
loop_
_entity.id
_entity.type
_entity.pdbx_description
1 polymer ?
#
loop_
_entity_poly.entity_id
_entity_poly.type
_entity_poly.pdbx_seq_one_letter_code
_entity_poly.pdbx_strand_id
1 'polypeptide(L)' 'MPLWESILMEETIPYWKVEDFLFEQSDFGDYTHLNTCGMKKFVPVLAERISNFNL' A
#
# COMPACT_ATOMS: atom_id res chain seq x y z
N MET A 1 0.71 -14.43 10.68
CA MET A 1 0.39 -13.00 10.67
C MET A 1 1.55 -12.28 11.35
N PRO A 2 2.24 -11.34 10.69
CA PRO A 2 3.26 -10.49 11.32
C PRO A 2 2.70 -9.74 12.53
N LEU A 3 3.55 -9.45 13.53
CA LEU A 3 3.16 -8.75 14.77
C LEU A 3 2.51 -7.37 14.53
N TRP A 4 2.90 -6.67 13.47
CA TRP A 4 2.30 -5.38 13.15
C TRP A 4 0.87 -5.51 12.62
N GLU A 5 0.57 -6.58 11.88
CA GLU A 5 -0.79 -6.87 11.41
C GLU A 5 -1.71 -7.17 12.61
N SER A 6 -1.21 -7.83 13.66
CA SER A 6 -2.00 -8.08 14.86
C SER A 6 -2.28 -6.81 15.64
N ILE A 7 -1.31 -5.89 15.77
CA ILE A 7 -1.53 -4.59 16.42
C ILE A 7 -2.63 -3.78 15.71
N LEU A 8 -2.58 -3.69 14.38
CA LEU A 8 -3.58 -2.93 13.62
C LEU A 8 -4.98 -3.55 13.75
N MET A 9 -5.07 -4.89 13.81
CA MET A 9 -6.33 -5.60 14.02
C MET A 9 -6.88 -5.45 15.44
N GLU A 10 -6.03 -5.52 16.46
CA GLU A 10 -6.41 -5.33 17.87
C GLU A 10 -6.95 -3.92 18.13
N GLU A 11 -6.31 -2.90 17.55
CA GLU A 11 -6.72 -1.51 17.66
C GLU A 11 -7.92 -1.15 16.75
N THR A 12 -8.48 -2.13 16.02
CA THR A 12 -9.58 -1.93 15.06
C THR A 12 -9.29 -0.83 14.01
N ILE A 13 -8.01 -0.62 13.69
CA ILE A 13 -7.59 0.40 12.73
C ILE A 13 -7.76 -0.18 11.32
N PRO A 14 -8.61 0.41 10.46
CA PRO A 14 -8.68 -0.02 9.07
C PRO A 14 -7.32 0.16 8.40
N TYR A 15 -6.80 -0.91 7.83
CA TYR A 15 -5.55 -0.86 7.08
C TYR A 15 -5.74 -1.52 5.72
N TRP A 16 -4.93 -1.07 4.76
CA TRP A 16 -4.88 -1.67 3.44
C TRP A 16 -3.46 -2.16 3.18
N LYS A 17 -3.33 -3.48 2.98
CA LYS A 17 -2.12 -4.09 2.49
C LYS A 17 -2.09 -4.01 0.98
N VAL A 18 -1.09 -3.34 0.44
CA VAL A 18 -0.88 -3.22 -1.00
C VAL A 18 -0.22 -4.51 -1.46
N GLU A 19 -0.85 -5.19 -2.43
CA GLU A 19 -0.35 -6.45 -2.95
C GLU A 19 0.92 -6.23 -3.79
N ASP A 20 1.86 -7.18 -3.69
CA ASP A 20 3.20 -7.09 -4.29
C ASP A 20 3.19 -7.11 -5.83
N PHE A 21 2.21 -7.79 -6.44
CA PHE A 21 2.06 -7.89 -7.90
C PHE A 21 1.85 -6.54 -8.61
N LEU A 22 1.56 -5.47 -7.87
CA LEU A 22 1.41 -4.13 -8.42
C LEU A 22 2.76 -3.49 -8.79
N PHE A 23 3.87 -4.03 -8.29
CA PHE A 23 5.19 -3.43 -8.46
C PHE A 23 6.21 -4.43 -8.99
N GLU A 24 7.10 -3.93 -9.84
CA GLU A 24 8.28 -4.65 -10.30
C GLU A 24 9.53 -4.08 -9.63
N GLN A 25 10.66 -4.80 -9.67
CA GLN A 25 11.92 -4.32 -9.07
C GLN A 25 12.34 -2.93 -9.61
N SER A 26 11.99 -2.63 -10.87
CA SER A 26 12.26 -1.35 -11.53
C SER A 26 11.44 -0.17 -10.97
N ASP A 27 10.39 -0.44 -10.19
CA ASP A 27 9.53 0.57 -9.56
C ASP A 27 10.09 1.07 -8.21
N PHE A 28 11.19 0.50 -7.73
CA PHE A 28 11.81 0.88 -6.47
C PHE A 28 13.09 1.71 -6.70
N GLY A 29 13.34 2.66 -5.81
CA GLY A 29 14.58 3.44 -5.77
C GLY A 29 15.68 2.74 -4.96
N ASP A 30 15.27 1.88 -4.04
CA ASP A 30 16.11 0.99 -3.24
C ASP A 30 15.30 -0.24 -2.82
N TYR A 31 15.70 -0.99 -1.79
CA TYR A 31 14.98 -2.19 -1.37
C TYR A 31 13.74 -1.92 -0.51
N THR A 32 13.39 -0.65 -0.24
CA THR A 32 12.28 -0.23 0.63
C THR A 32 11.37 0.86 0.06
N HIS A 33 11.85 1.71 -0.85
CA HIS A 33 11.14 2.90 -1.31
C HIS A 33 10.73 2.78 -2.78
N LEU A 34 9.47 3.11 -3.07
CA LEU A 34 9.01 3.31 -4.45
C LEU A 34 9.73 4.53 -5.05
N ASN A 35 10.16 4.40 -6.30
CA ASN A 35 10.63 5.52 -7.09
C ASN A 35 9.45 6.26 -7.77
N THR A 36 9.76 7.20 -8.66
CA THR A 36 8.73 8.00 -9.36
C THR A 36 7.79 7.13 -10.20
N CYS A 37 8.28 6.07 -10.84
CA CYS A 37 7.45 5.15 -11.64
C CYS A 37 6.54 4.32 -10.72
N GLY A 38 7.08 3.77 -9.62
CA GLY A 38 6.30 3.06 -8.63
C GLY A 38 5.19 3.92 -8.02
N MET A 39 5.51 5.18 -7.66
CA MET A 39 4.50 6.12 -7.15
C MET A 39 3.42 6.44 -8.19
N LYS A 40 3.76 6.56 -9.47
CA LYS A 40 2.77 6.76 -10.55
C LYS A 40 1.80 5.58 -10.68
N LYS A 41 2.25 4.35 -10.41
CA LYS A 41 1.38 3.16 -10.37
C LYS A 41 0.53 3.12 -9.10
N PHE A 42 1.11 3.50 -7.96
CA PHE A 42 0.44 3.42 -6.66
C PHE A 42 -0.67 4.47 -6.48
N VAL A 43 -0.42 5.72 -6.87
CA VAL A 43 -1.32 6.86 -6.60
C VAL A 43 -2.75 6.64 -7.09
N PRO A 44 -3.00 6.14 -8.32
CA PRO A 44 -4.37 5.86 -8.78
C PRO A 44 -5.11 4.82 -7.92
N VAL A 45 -4.44 3.73 -7.54
CA VAL A 45 -5.03 2.68 -6.69
C VAL A 45 -5.36 3.24 -5.30
N LEU A 46 -4.45 4.03 -4.74
CA LEU A 46 -4.68 4.71 -3.47
C LEU A 46 -5.88 5.68 -3.56
N ALA A 47 -5.97 6.47 -4.63
CA ALA A 47 -7.05 7.42 -4.84
C ALA A 47 -8.42 6.72 -4.98
N GLU A 48 -8.49 5.59 -5.70
CA GLU A 48 -9.68 4.75 -5.78
C GLU A 48 -10.10 4.23 -4.40
N ARG A 49 -9.14 3.71 -3.61
CA ARG A 49 -9.41 3.22 -2.25
C ARG A 49 -9.95 4.32 -1.35
N ILE A 50 -9.32 5.49 -1.32
CA ILE A 50 -9.78 6.64 -0.52
C ILE A 50 -11.18 7.08 -0.95
N SER A 51 -11.45 7.12 -2.25
CA SER A 51 -12.77 7.49 -2.78
C SER A 51 -13.85 6.49 -2.35
N ASN A 52 -13.52 5.21 -2.31
CA ASN A 52 -14.41 4.14 -1.85
C ASN A 52 -14.59 4.08 -0.33
N PHE A 53 -13.73 4.73 0.46
CA PHE A 53 -13.86 4.85 1.92
C PHE A 53 -14.87 5.94 2.35
N ASN A 54 -15.30 6.82 1.43
CA ASN A 54 -16.24 7.91 1.68
C ASN A 54 -17.71 7.57 1.32
N LEU A 55 -18.11 6.28 1.39
CA LEU A 55 -19.50 5.82 1.21
C LEU A 55 -19.98 5.03 2.44
#